data_AF-A0A0G0GIV2-F1
#
_entry.id   AF-A0A0G0GIV2-F1
#
_cell.length_a   1.000
_cell.length_b   1.000
_cell.length_c   1.000
_cell.angle_alpha   90.00
_cell.angle_beta   90.00
_cell.angle_gamma   90.00
#
_symmetry.space_group_name_H-M   'P 1'
#
loop_
_entity.id
_entity.type
_entity.pdbx_description
1 polymer ?
#
loop_
_entity_poly.entity_id
_entity_poly.type
_entity_poly.pdbx_seq_one_letter_code
_entity_poly.pdbx_strand_id
1 'polypeptide(L)' 'LFYVAITRAKEKLFLSFANFRTIFGSRTINAPSEFIADIPRTLLEKEEENSRIKTIYI' A
#
# COMPACT_ATOMS: atom_id res chain seq x y z
N LEU A 1 -7.61 -6.85 -12.13
CA LEU A 1 -6.61 -7.83 -11.59
C LEU A 1 -6.66 -7.96 -10.08
N PHE A 2 -6.99 -6.91 -9.32
CA PHE A 2 -6.93 -6.89 -7.87
C PHE A 2 -7.75 -7.99 -7.16
N TYR A 3 -8.99 -8.24 -7.61
CA TYR A 3 -9.84 -9.33 -7.08
C TYR A 3 -9.13 -10.70 -7.11
N VAL A 4 -8.48 -11.03 -8.22
CA VAL A 4 -7.74 -12.29 -8.35
C VAL A 4 -6.60 -12.35 -7.34
N ALA A 5 -5.85 -11.26 -7.15
CA ALA A 5 -4.77 -11.20 -6.17
C ALA A 5 -5.29 -11.39 -4.72
N ILE A 6 -6.44 -10.79 -4.36
CA ILE A 6 -7.06 -10.98 -3.05
C ILE A 6 -7.38 -12.46 -2.80
N THR A 7 -8.03 -13.13 -3.77
CA THR A 7 -8.41 -14.55 -3.64
C THR A 7 -7.24 -15.53 -3.62
N ARG A 8 -5.99 -15.08 -3.82
CA ARG A 8 -4.80 -15.93 -3.67
C ARG A 8 -4.39 -16.11 -2.21
N ALA A 9 -4.72 -15.15 -1.34
CA ALA A 9 -4.45 -15.28 0.09
C ALA A 9 -5.50 -16.18 0.74
N LYS A 10 -5.04 -17.24 1.42
CA LYS A 10 -5.92 -18.21 2.09
C LYS A 10 -6.24 -17.82 3.55
N GLU A 11 -5.27 -17.24 4.25
CA GLU A 11 -5.36 -16.99 5.70
C GLU A 11 -5.20 -15.50 6.04
N LYS A 12 -4.13 -14.85 5.58
CA LYS A 12 -3.87 -13.43 5.84
C LYS A 12 -3.39 -12.72 4.58
N LEU A 13 -3.88 -11.50 4.35
CA LEU A 13 -3.50 -10.64 3.23
C LEU A 13 -2.87 -9.36 3.78
N PHE A 14 -1.71 -8.99 3.25
CA PHE A 14 -1.04 -7.73 3.55
C PHE A 14 -1.01 -6.87 2.28
N LEU A 15 -1.40 -5.60 2.41
CA LEU A 15 -1.40 -4.62 1.33
C LEU A 15 -0.40 -3.52 1.69
N SER A 16 0.45 -3.15 0.73
CA SER A 16 1.41 -2.06 0.90
C SER A 16 1.38 -1.12 -0.31
N PHE A 17 1.65 0.15 -0.06
CA PHE A 17 1.78 1.18 -1.09
C PHE A 17 2.97 2.08 -0.74
N ALA A 18 3.44 2.85 -1.72
CA ALA A 18 4.50 3.84 -1.51
C ALA A 18 4.08 5.16 -2.13
N ASN A 19 4.16 6.24 -1.34
CA ASN A 19 3.82 7.60 -1.79
C ASN A 19 4.79 8.11 -2.86
N PHE A 20 6.05 7.68 -2.80
CA PHE A 20 7.09 8.06 -3.76
C PHE A 20 7.73 6.81 -4.34
N ARG A 21 7.86 6.76 -5.67
CA ARG A 21 8.61 5.72 -6.37
C ARG A 21 9.48 6.34 -7.44
N THR A 22 10.70 5.82 -7.58
CA THR A 22 11.55 6.14 -8.71
C THR A 22 11.29 5.11 -9.80
N ILE A 23 10.75 5.56 -10.93
CA ILE A 23 10.41 4.72 -12.08
C ILE A 23 11.16 5.30 -13.28
N PHE A 24 11.99 4.49 -13.93
CA PHE A 24 12.84 4.90 -15.06
C PHE A 24 13.66 6.18 -14.78
N GLY A 25 14.19 6.31 -13.56
CA GLY A 25 15.01 7.45 -13.14
C GLY A 25 14.23 8.71 -12.75
N SER A 26 12.90 8.74 -12.92
CA SER A 26 12.05 9.84 -12.48
C SER A 26 11.35 9.52 -11.17
N ARG A 27 11.31 10.48 -10.24
CA ARG A 27 10.59 10.34 -8.96
C ARG A 27 9.14 10.77 -9.16
N THR A 28 8.22 9.84 -9.02
CA THR A 28 6.77 10.09 -9.15
C THR A 28 6.08 9.95 -7.79
N ILE A 29 5.12 10.84 -7.55
CA ILE A 29 4.22 10.77 -6.40
C ILE A 29 2.99 9.96 -6.81
N ASN A 30 2.69 8.90 -6.08
CA ASN A 30 1.55 8.05 -6.36
C ASN A 30 0.61 8.02 -5.16
N ALA A 31 -0.66 8.28 -5.42
CA ALA A 31 -1.71 8.04 -4.44
C ALA A 31 -1.90 6.52 -4.23
N PRO A 32 -2.47 6.10 -3.08
CA PRO A 32 -2.92 4.73 -2.90
C PRO A 32 -3.87 4.29 -4.02
N SER A 33 -3.86 3.00 -4.35
CA SER A 33 -4.78 2.42 -5.33
C SER A 33 -6.24 2.65 -4.92
N GLU A 34 -7.09 3.04 -5.87
CA GLU A 34 -8.53 3.24 -5.64
C GLU A 34 -9.21 1.99 -5.04
N PHE A 35 -8.77 0.80 -5.46
CA PHE A 35 -9.28 -0.46 -4.92
C PHE A 35 -9.08 -0.65 -3.41
N ILE A 36 -8.17 0.10 -2.76
CA ILE A 36 -8.02 0.07 -1.31
C ILE A 36 -9.20 0.80 -0.63
N ALA A 37 -9.73 1.85 -1.27
CA ALA A 37 -10.87 2.60 -0.76
C ALA A 37 -12.20 1.83 -0.88
N ASP A 38 -12.30 0.92 -1.84
CA ASP A 38 -13.46 0.06 -2.05
C ASP A 38 -13.60 -1.05 -0.98
N ILE A 39 -12.52 -1.34 -0.22
CA ILE A 39 -12.54 -2.38 0.81
C ILE A 39 -13.23 -1.82 2.07
N PRO A 40 -14.22 -2.55 2.65
CA PRO A 40 -14.85 -2.15 3.90
C PRO A 40 -13.83 -1.93 5.02
N ARG A 41 -13.90 -0.77 5.70
CA ARG A 41 -12.95 -0.38 6.76
C ARG A 41 -12.90 -1.35 7.94
N THR A 42 -13.97 -2.08 8.19
CA THR A 42 -14.05 -3.12 9.24
C THR A 42 -13.14 -4.32 8.97
N LEU A 43 -12.74 -4.53 7.72
CA LEU A 43 -11.84 -5.61 7.30
C LEU A 43 -10.38 -5.14 7.17
N LEU A 44 -10.13 -3.84 7.30
CA LEU A 44 -8.80 -3.25 7.18
C LEU A 44 -8.24 -2.96 8.57
N GLU A 45 -7.16 -3.64 8.90
CA GLU A 45 -6.31 -3.28 10.02
C GLU A 45 -5.17 -2.42 9.49
N LYS A 46 -5.10 -1.17 9.96
CA LYS A 46 -3.94 -0.31 9.66
C LYS A 46 -2.87 -0.61 10.68
N GLU A 47 -1.66 -0.91 10.23
CA GLU A 47 -0.48 -0.78 11.08
C GLU A 47 -0.44 0.67 11.57
N GLU A 48 -0.55 0.86 12.89
CA GLU A 48 -0.37 2.18 13.50
C GLU A 48 1.02 2.70 13.13
N GLU A 49 1.11 4.00 12.86
CA GLU A 49 2.35 4.71 12.51
C GLU A 49 3.27 4.83 13.74
N ASN A 50 3.58 3.72 14.40
CA ASN A 50 4.48 3.62 15.54
C ASN A 50 5.74 2.88 15.12
N SER A 51 6.53 3.48 14.23
CA SER A 51 8.02 3.49 14.25
C SER A 51 8.61 3.95 12.91
N ARG A 52 9.16 5.17 12.92
CA ARG A 52 10.47 5.51 12.36
C ARG A 52 10.80 4.96 10.96
N ILE A 53 10.17 5.52 9.93
CA ILE A 53 10.88 5.70 8.66
C ILE A 53 11.02 7.20 8.42
N LYS A 54 12.03 7.81 9.08
CA LYS A 54 12.59 9.08 8.61
C LYS A 54 13.35 8.76 7.32
N THR A 55 12.67 8.82 6.19
CA THR A 55 13.35 8.81 4.89
C THR A 55 14.17 10.11 4.81
N ILE A 56 15.45 9.99 5.13
CA ILE A 56 16.45 11.01 4.84
C ILE A 56 16.53 11.08 3.31
N TYR A 57 16.14 12.22 2.74
CA TYR A 57 16.50 12.57 1.38
C TYR A 57 17.88 13.21 1.45
N ILE A 58 18.90 12.53 0.90
CA ILE A 58 20.12 13.17 0.39
C ILE A 58 19.82 13.78 -0.98
#